data_AF-A0A1G9CDS8-F1
#
_entry.id   AF-A0A1G9CDS8-F1
#
_cell.length_a   1.000
_cell.length_b   1.000
_cell.length_c   1.000
_cell.angle_alpha   90.00
_cell.angle_beta   90.00
_cell.angle_gamma   90.00
#
_symmetry.space_group_name_H-M   'P 1'
#
loop_
_entity.id
_entity.type
_entity.pdbx_description
1 polymer ?
#
loop_
_entity_poly.entity_id
_entity_poly.type
_entity_poly.pdbx_seq_one_letter_code
_entity_poly.pdbx_strand_id
1 'polypeptide(L)'
;MLRVNERPLEYPFTYRWKKIMKNTKGVPLIVFILLLLIQSLGACGGGGGGDGGSGAGAEDAVATSRLSGTISFERVPHDPVSFGLDYENTYISPGRGLVVSAVYVGEGSQADTGVTDENGFYELVVEEGSEVRVRVQARMVGDGQPGWDIRVADNTAGNALYAMESEPVTVSGDTELNLIATSGWDGQEYSGARVAAPFAILDTIYGAVEFLIESGQEDRLPDLRVYWSPNNRRSETTNRSAGELWSSHYRPRNGSIYLLGMAGEDTEEFDQHVILHEFAHYYEHRLSRWDSIGGPHSVAQWLDHRLAFNEGFATAFAVIVTGDPVYRDSLGEGQAGGWGYDVRTNPWGVVGWYGEASMIQLIYGLAGLMGDGDERRGFPAIHQVLTGELSTGEAPVSIFPFVHQLKQQYPAAFQDISALVQAQQIAEVVDGWATLETNNAGAEDVLPLYRDLVVGGSPVTLCANSQFDSAGDGNKLSVRQFLRLEVAEQRSFSLLVEGDEAAKPKFYLLENGQRHHYSVASEDGRSASLEATLEPGTYVLEVTDGDMIKGEKTGRICMEVSIS
;
A
#
# COMPACT_ATOMS: atom_id res chain seq x y z
N MET A 1 33.60 12.94 -4.00
CA MET A 1 33.51 11.48 -4.27
C MET A 1 32.38 10.98 -3.37
N LEU A 2 31.17 10.87 -3.91
CA LEU A 2 29.94 10.62 -3.14
C LEU A 2 30.09 9.36 -2.28
N ARG A 3 29.85 9.47 -0.96
CA ARG A 3 29.76 8.32 -0.07
C ARG A 3 28.29 7.96 0.10
N VAL A 4 27.85 6.88 -0.54
CA VAL A 4 26.70 6.12 -0.03
C VAL A 4 27.25 5.25 1.10
N ASN A 5 26.76 5.46 2.32
CA ASN A 5 27.14 4.61 3.44
C ASN A 5 26.54 3.21 3.24
N GLU A 6 27.32 2.26 2.74
CA GLU A 6 27.06 0.81 2.86
C GLU A 6 27.38 0.28 4.27
N ARG A 7 27.54 1.16 5.28
CA ARG A 7 27.75 0.76 6.67
C ARG A 7 26.80 1.50 7.61
N PRO A 8 26.11 0.79 8.51
CA PRO A 8 25.17 1.39 9.45
C PRO A 8 25.86 2.35 10.43
N LEU A 9 25.14 3.40 10.83
CA LEU A 9 25.47 4.22 11.98
C LEU A 9 25.35 3.37 13.25
N GLU A 10 26.49 2.93 13.80
CA GLU A 10 26.54 2.35 15.14
C GLU A 10 26.40 3.46 16.19
N TYR A 11 25.28 3.47 16.92
CA TYR A 11 25.20 4.16 18.22
C TYR A 11 25.27 3.12 19.34
N PRO A 12 26.16 3.30 20.34
CA PRO A 12 26.24 2.39 21.46
C PRO A 12 25.23 2.81 22.53
N PHE A 13 24.07 2.14 22.59
CA PHE A 13 23.25 2.19 23.80
C PHE A 13 22.85 0.78 24.23
N THR A 14 23.61 0.28 25.20
CA THR A 14 23.17 -0.77 26.10
C THR A 14 22.23 -0.16 27.14
N TYR A 15 21.07 -0.76 27.43
CA TYR A 15 20.63 -1.00 28.82
C TYR A 15 19.48 -2.01 28.90
N ARG A 16 19.56 -2.80 29.99
CA ARG A 16 18.81 -4.02 30.30
C ARG A 16 17.37 -3.79 30.76
N TRP A 17 16.55 -4.79 30.48
CA TRP A 17 15.25 -5.12 31.07
C TRP A 17 15.17 -4.99 32.60
N LYS A 18 14.04 -4.48 33.13
CA LYS A 18 13.30 -5.13 34.23
C LYS A 18 11.85 -4.61 34.41
N LYS A 19 10.99 -5.58 34.68
CA LYS A 19 9.54 -5.61 34.86
C LYS A 19 9.17 -5.32 36.32
N ILE A 20 8.21 -4.43 36.62
CA ILE A 20 7.42 -4.43 37.87
C ILE A 20 5.97 -4.01 37.59
N MET A 21 5.03 -4.92 37.87
CA MET A 21 3.60 -4.63 38.09
C MET A 21 3.35 -4.39 39.58
N LYS A 22 2.46 -3.44 39.94
CA LYS A 22 1.31 -3.63 40.86
C LYS A 22 0.54 -2.33 41.16
N ASN A 23 -0.76 -2.37 40.87
CA ASN A 23 -1.94 -1.80 41.54
C ASN A 23 -1.83 -0.61 42.51
N THR A 24 -2.70 0.39 42.31
CA THR A 24 -3.68 0.85 43.32
C THR A 24 -4.84 1.62 42.65
N LYS A 25 -6.06 1.47 43.21
CA LYS A 25 -7.35 1.97 42.73
C LYS A 25 -7.78 3.27 43.47
N GLY A 26 -8.47 4.18 42.76
CA GLY A 26 -9.65 4.95 43.23
C GLY A 26 -9.51 6.48 43.44
N VAL A 27 -10.03 7.38 42.56
CA VAL A 27 -11.39 8.05 42.47
C VAL A 27 -11.38 9.48 43.11
N PRO A 28 -12.13 10.54 42.69
CA PRO A 28 -12.74 10.95 41.40
C PRO A 28 -12.50 12.43 40.93
N LEU A 29 -12.77 12.64 39.63
CA LEU A 29 -13.46 13.73 38.90
C LEU A 29 -13.86 15.06 39.61
N ILE A 30 -13.41 16.21 39.07
CA ILE A 30 -14.11 17.52 39.12
C ILE A 30 -13.96 18.24 37.77
N VAL A 31 -15.11 18.65 37.22
CA VAL A 31 -15.35 19.44 35.99
C VAL A 31 -15.24 20.93 36.29
N PHE A 32 -14.66 21.75 35.39
CA PHE A 32 -15.09 23.15 35.24
C PHE A 32 -14.85 23.71 33.82
N ILE A 33 -15.92 24.31 33.29
CA ILE A 33 -16.07 25.03 32.02
C ILE A 33 -15.75 26.52 32.26
N LEU A 34 -15.13 27.24 31.30
CA LEU A 34 -15.63 28.56 30.81
C LEU A 34 -14.84 29.14 29.63
N LEU A 35 -15.59 29.62 28.64
CA LEU A 35 -15.21 30.56 27.57
C LEU A 35 -14.86 31.95 28.13
N LEU A 36 -14.06 32.75 27.39
CA LEU A 36 -14.48 34.07 26.86
C LEU A 36 -13.42 34.75 25.96
N LEU A 37 -13.89 35.22 24.79
CA LEU A 37 -13.28 36.24 23.93
C LEU A 37 -13.23 37.62 24.64
N ILE A 38 -12.31 38.51 24.22
CA ILE A 38 -12.60 39.80 23.55
C ILE A 38 -11.30 40.60 23.27
N GLN A 39 -11.42 41.46 22.27
CA GLN A 39 -10.46 42.14 21.42
C GLN A 39 -9.69 43.33 22.03
N SER A 40 -8.56 43.61 21.35
CA SER A 40 -7.93 44.89 20.95
C SER A 40 -8.11 46.18 21.75
N LEU A 41 -6.99 46.91 21.91
CA LEU A 41 -6.83 48.31 21.45
C LEU A 41 -5.37 48.73 21.57
N GLY A 42 -4.85 49.35 20.49
CA GLY A 42 -3.54 49.98 20.46
C GLY A 42 -3.55 51.40 21.03
N ALA A 43 -2.36 51.87 21.40
CA ALA A 43 -2.08 53.28 21.65
C ALA A 43 -0.66 53.62 21.16
N CYS A 44 -0.59 54.62 20.27
CA CYS A 44 0.63 55.39 19.98
C CYS A 44 0.86 56.41 21.10
N GLY A 45 2.12 56.72 21.41
CA GLY A 45 2.51 57.82 22.29
C GLY A 45 4.04 57.93 22.38
N GLY A 46 4.62 59.00 21.84
CA GLY A 46 6.05 59.09 21.58
C GLY A 46 6.93 59.64 22.72
N GLY A 47 8.24 59.44 22.55
CA GLY A 47 9.24 60.52 22.65
C GLY A 47 9.94 60.75 24.00
N GLY A 48 11.28 60.63 23.99
CA GLY A 48 12.16 61.33 24.94
C GLY A 48 13.38 60.50 25.36
N GLY A 49 14.57 60.88 24.89
CA GLY A 49 15.84 60.21 25.20
C GLY A 49 16.39 60.48 26.61
N GLY A 50 17.34 59.63 27.02
CA GLY A 50 18.13 59.77 28.24
C GLY A 50 19.08 58.59 28.41
N ASP A 51 20.37 58.89 28.29
CA ASP A 51 21.56 58.04 28.41
C ASP A 51 21.76 57.42 29.82
N GLY A 52 22.45 56.28 29.91
CA GLY A 52 22.89 55.70 31.19
C GLY A 52 22.88 54.16 31.21
N GLY A 53 24.01 53.55 30.85
CA GLY A 53 24.17 52.11 30.74
C GLY A 53 24.12 51.32 32.05
N SER A 54 23.81 50.03 31.89
CA SER A 54 24.26 48.94 32.76
C SER A 54 24.15 47.65 31.97
N GLY A 55 25.30 47.01 31.73
CA GLY A 55 25.43 45.82 30.91
C GLY A 55 24.57 44.66 31.41
N ALA A 56 23.65 44.23 30.56
CA ALA A 56 23.23 42.84 30.49
C ALA A 56 24.12 42.21 29.41
N GLY A 57 24.77 41.09 29.74
CA GLY A 57 25.57 40.35 28.77
C GLY A 57 24.71 40.01 27.55
N ALA A 58 25.03 40.62 26.42
CA ALA A 58 24.65 40.07 25.14
C ALA A 58 25.38 38.74 25.05
N GLU A 59 24.64 37.64 25.11
CA GLU A 59 25.14 36.40 24.51
C GLU A 59 25.54 36.77 23.08
N ASP A 60 26.81 36.57 22.72
CA ASP A 60 27.27 36.78 21.35
C ASP A 60 26.35 35.95 20.45
N ALA A 61 25.47 36.62 19.70
CA ALA A 61 24.65 35.95 18.72
C ALA A 61 25.60 35.34 17.70
N VAL A 62 25.66 34.01 17.69
CA VAL A 62 26.45 33.25 16.71
C VAL A 62 26.00 33.72 15.33
N ALA A 63 26.94 34.25 14.54
CA ALA A 63 26.64 34.69 13.20
C ALA A 63 26.18 33.47 12.39
N THR A 64 25.08 33.60 11.66
CA THR A 64 24.52 32.52 10.83
C THR A 64 24.52 32.92 9.37
N SER A 65 24.66 31.93 8.49
CA SER A 65 24.61 32.08 7.04
C SER A 65 23.72 31.06 6.35
N ARG A 66 23.34 31.40 5.13
CA ARG A 66 22.41 30.63 4.31
C ARG A 66 23.18 29.59 3.50
N LEU A 67 22.73 28.34 3.59
CA LEU A 67 23.15 27.25 2.74
C LEU A 67 21.94 26.77 1.93
N SER A 68 21.99 26.93 0.61
CA SER A 68 20.86 26.60 -0.26
C SER A 68 21.32 25.85 -1.52
N GLY A 69 20.39 25.25 -2.24
CA GLY A 69 20.68 24.62 -3.52
C GLY A 69 19.52 23.74 -3.99
N THR A 70 19.79 22.89 -4.96
CA THR A 70 18.83 21.91 -5.48
C THR A 70 19.29 20.48 -5.25
N ILE A 71 18.34 19.62 -4.92
CA ILE A 71 18.50 18.17 -4.89
C ILE A 71 17.85 17.59 -6.15
N SER A 72 18.59 16.78 -6.90
CA SER A 72 18.09 16.09 -8.08
C SER A 72 18.59 14.64 -8.15
N PHE A 73 18.00 13.84 -9.03
CA PHE A 73 18.42 12.47 -9.27
C PHE A 73 18.28 12.09 -10.75
N GLU A 74 19.11 11.16 -11.21
CA GLU A 74 18.96 10.51 -12.51
C GLU A 74 17.76 9.58 -12.50
N ARG A 75 16.82 9.78 -13.41
CA ARG A 75 15.68 8.89 -13.66
C ARG A 75 15.85 8.22 -15.02
N VAL A 76 15.68 6.90 -15.03
CA VAL A 76 15.77 6.08 -16.24
C VAL A 76 14.35 5.75 -16.71
N PRO A 77 13.92 6.15 -17.91
CA PRO A 77 12.61 5.78 -18.44
C PRO A 77 12.58 4.34 -18.96
N HIS A 78 11.39 3.80 -19.24
CA HIS A 78 11.27 2.56 -20.00
C HIS A 78 11.41 2.82 -21.50
N ASP A 79 12.04 1.88 -22.22
CA ASP A 79 11.94 1.76 -23.66
C ASP A 79 10.52 1.31 -24.05
N PRO A 80 9.83 2.00 -24.98
CA PRO A 80 8.45 1.70 -25.32
C PRO A 80 8.25 0.40 -26.10
N VAL A 81 9.33 -0.24 -26.59
CA VAL A 81 9.31 -1.47 -27.40
C VAL A 81 9.72 -2.69 -26.58
N SER A 82 10.86 -2.62 -25.87
CA SER A 82 11.37 -3.73 -25.07
C SER A 82 10.75 -3.80 -23.67
N PHE A 83 10.13 -2.70 -23.21
CA PHE A 83 9.68 -2.48 -21.84
C PHE A 83 10.80 -2.51 -20.78
N GLY A 84 12.06 -2.63 -21.19
CA GLY A 84 13.21 -2.49 -20.31
C GLY A 84 13.55 -1.03 -20.02
N LEU A 85 14.62 -0.82 -19.25
CA LEU A 85 15.14 0.51 -18.93
C LEU A 85 15.99 1.07 -20.08
N ASP A 86 15.72 2.32 -20.44
CA ASP A 86 16.42 3.07 -21.48
C ASP A 86 17.43 4.03 -20.85
N TYR A 87 18.61 3.50 -20.53
CA TYR A 87 19.70 4.27 -19.93
C TYR A 87 20.25 5.36 -20.85
N GLU A 88 20.11 5.24 -22.18
CA GLU A 88 20.56 6.27 -23.12
C GLU A 88 19.73 7.55 -23.02
N ASN A 89 18.47 7.43 -22.60
CA ASN A 89 17.55 8.56 -22.37
C ASN A 89 17.34 8.89 -20.88
N THR A 90 18.33 8.59 -20.04
CA THR A 90 18.36 9.04 -18.64
C THR A 90 18.22 10.56 -18.57
N TYR A 91 17.33 11.04 -17.69
CA TYR A 91 17.10 12.48 -17.48
C TYR A 91 17.15 12.84 -15.99
N ILE A 92 17.27 14.13 -15.71
CA ILE A 92 17.36 14.64 -14.33
C ILE A 92 15.97 15.03 -13.83
N SER A 93 15.57 14.44 -12.71
CA SER A 93 14.34 14.77 -11.97
C SER A 93 14.65 15.53 -10.67
N PRO A 94 13.77 16.45 -10.24
CA PRO A 94 13.91 17.10 -8.93
C PRO A 94 13.64 16.10 -7.80
N GLY A 95 14.42 16.14 -6.73
CA GLY A 95 14.14 15.40 -5.51
C GLY A 95 13.10 16.14 -4.67
N ARG A 96 11.82 15.83 -4.85
CA ARG A 96 10.68 16.54 -4.25
C ARG A 96 10.34 16.04 -2.84
N GLY A 97 10.03 16.94 -1.91
CA GLY A 97 9.55 16.58 -0.57
C GLY A 97 10.57 15.84 0.30
N LEU A 98 11.86 15.89 -0.01
CA LEU A 98 12.92 15.16 0.67
C LEU A 98 13.40 15.89 1.92
N VAL A 99 13.61 15.17 3.01
CA VAL A 99 14.23 15.72 4.22
C VAL A 99 15.72 15.96 3.98
N VAL A 100 16.15 17.21 4.12
CA VAL A 100 17.53 17.66 3.99
C VAL A 100 18.02 18.21 5.32
N SER A 101 19.25 17.89 5.71
CA SER A 101 19.86 18.40 6.93
C SER A 101 21.30 18.83 6.70
N ALA A 102 21.72 19.91 7.35
CA ALA A 102 23.14 20.24 7.49
C ALA A 102 23.67 19.57 8.76
N VAL A 103 24.80 18.88 8.67
CA VAL A 103 25.42 18.14 9.77
C VAL A 103 26.84 18.65 9.97
N TYR A 104 27.18 19.11 11.18
CA TYR A 104 28.52 19.60 11.49
C TYR A 104 29.57 18.49 11.37
N VAL A 105 30.68 18.80 10.72
CA VAL A 105 31.81 17.88 10.60
C VAL A 105 32.50 17.73 11.96
N GLY A 106 32.87 16.49 12.31
CA GLY A 106 33.52 16.16 13.58
C GLY A 106 32.54 15.83 14.71
N GLU A 107 31.55 16.70 14.96
CA GLU A 107 30.54 16.48 16.01
C GLU A 107 29.41 15.53 15.58
N GLY A 108 29.05 15.54 14.30
CA GLY A 108 27.91 14.78 13.77
C GLY A 108 26.54 15.28 14.24
N SER A 109 26.50 16.41 14.96
CA SER A 109 25.29 17.10 15.39
C SER A 109 24.60 17.74 14.18
N GLN A 110 23.26 17.72 14.18
CA GLN A 110 22.47 18.36 13.15
C GLN A 110 22.44 19.87 13.40
N ALA A 111 22.92 20.66 12.43
CA ALA A 111 22.89 22.12 12.48
C ALA A 111 21.48 22.65 12.20
N ASP A 112 20.88 22.19 11.11
CA ASP A 112 19.55 22.58 10.67
C ASP A 112 18.91 21.49 9.78
N THR A 113 17.60 21.58 9.55
CA THR A 113 16.87 20.68 8.64
C THR A 113 15.69 21.37 7.95
N GLY A 114 15.45 20.99 6.71
CA GLY A 114 14.32 21.42 5.91
C GLY A 114 13.80 20.29 5.02
N VAL A 115 12.85 20.64 4.16
CA VAL A 115 12.28 19.76 3.14
C VAL A 115 12.41 20.43 1.78
N THR A 116 12.75 19.68 0.73
CA THR A 116 12.81 20.22 -0.62
C THR A 116 11.43 20.55 -1.18
N ASP A 117 11.34 21.62 -1.97
CA ASP A 117 10.12 21.99 -2.69
C ASP A 117 9.89 21.13 -3.96
N GLU A 118 8.86 21.49 -4.75
CA GLU A 118 8.52 20.83 -6.02
C GLU A 118 9.63 20.87 -7.08
N ASN A 119 10.56 21.83 -6.97
CA ASN A 119 11.72 21.96 -7.86
C ASN A 119 12.99 21.32 -7.27
N GLY A 120 12.88 20.67 -6.10
CA GLY A 120 14.01 20.12 -5.37
C GLY A 120 14.85 21.17 -4.65
N PHE A 121 14.40 22.42 -4.54
CA PHE A 121 15.13 23.49 -3.87
C PHE A 121 15.08 23.31 -2.35
N TYR A 122 16.19 23.56 -1.68
CA TYR A 122 16.29 23.59 -0.22
C TYR A 122 17.04 24.84 0.25
N GLU A 123 16.74 25.24 1.49
CA GLU A 123 17.41 26.32 2.19
C GLU A 123 17.56 25.95 3.67
N LEU A 124 18.76 26.16 4.20
CA LEU A 124 19.15 25.88 5.58
C LEU A 124 19.92 27.08 6.15
N VAL A 125 19.91 27.19 7.47
CA VAL A 125 20.64 28.21 8.23
C VAL A 125 21.67 27.55 9.12
N VAL A 126 22.94 27.85 8.93
CA VAL A 126 24.05 27.27 9.70
C VAL A 126 24.97 28.35 10.28
N GLU A 127 25.81 28.01 11.24
CA GLU A 127 26.81 28.92 11.79
C GLU A 127 27.83 29.37 10.73
N GLU A 128 28.10 30.67 10.66
CA GLU A 128 29.07 31.29 9.76
C GLU A 128 30.49 30.77 10.05
N GLY A 129 31.18 30.34 8.99
CA GLY A 129 32.53 29.77 9.06
C GLY A 129 32.58 28.31 9.51
N SER A 130 31.44 27.68 9.81
CA SER A 130 31.38 26.26 10.17
C SER A 130 31.57 25.36 8.96
N GLU A 131 32.10 24.16 9.20
CA GLU A 131 32.20 23.10 8.19
C GLU A 131 31.07 22.07 8.38
N VAL A 132 30.24 21.89 7.35
CA VAL A 132 29.07 21.00 7.38
C VAL A 132 29.07 20.03 6.19
N ARG A 133 28.28 18.97 6.29
CA ARG A 133 27.82 18.15 5.17
C ARG A 133 26.32 18.35 4.98
N VAL A 134 25.88 18.43 3.74
CA VAL A 134 24.46 18.32 3.40
C VAL A 134 24.13 16.84 3.29
N ARG A 135 23.21 16.38 4.14
CA ARG A 135 22.65 15.02 4.13
C ARG A 135 21.22 15.08 3.62
N VAL A 136 20.93 14.32 2.57
CA VAL A 136 19.58 14.12 2.06
C VAL A 136 19.13 12.72 2.43
N GLN A 137 18.05 12.63 3.20
CA GLN A 137 17.48 11.35 3.60
C GLN A 137 16.51 10.85 2.54
N ALA A 138 16.46 9.54 2.32
CA ALA A 138 15.38 8.89 1.59
C ALA A 138 14.12 8.83 2.48
N ARG A 139 13.60 10.00 2.83
CA ARG A 139 12.42 10.22 3.65
C ARG A 139 11.68 11.46 3.18
N MET A 140 10.36 11.34 3.08
CA MET A 140 9.45 12.46 2.86
C MET A 140 8.54 12.60 4.07
N VAL A 141 8.32 13.84 4.51
CA VAL A 141 7.42 14.17 5.63
C VAL A 141 6.53 15.32 5.18
N GLY A 142 5.22 15.11 5.25
CA GLY A 142 4.21 16.15 5.07
C GLY A 142 3.56 16.47 6.41
N ASP A 143 3.59 17.73 6.81
CA ASP A 143 2.93 18.27 8.01
C ASP A 143 1.53 18.86 7.71
N GLY A 144 1.11 18.83 6.44
CA GLY A 144 -0.21 19.26 5.96
C GLY A 144 -1.37 18.34 6.34
N GLN A 145 -2.53 18.60 5.72
CA GLN A 145 -3.70 17.73 5.77
C GLN A 145 -3.95 17.24 4.33
N PRO A 146 -3.69 15.95 4.05
CA PRO A 146 -3.26 14.90 4.96
C PRO A 146 -1.77 15.02 5.28
N GLY A 147 -1.35 14.57 6.47
CA GLY A 147 0.08 14.41 6.78
C GLY A 147 0.61 13.06 6.28
N TRP A 148 1.92 12.91 6.13
CA TRP A 148 2.56 11.62 5.79
C TRP A 148 3.98 11.50 6.36
N ASP A 149 4.48 10.26 6.48
CA ASP A 149 5.88 9.96 6.76
C ASP A 149 6.27 8.69 6.00
N ILE A 150 7.02 8.86 4.91
CA ILE A 150 7.35 7.81 3.94
C ILE A 150 8.86 7.67 3.88
N ARG A 151 9.38 6.44 3.98
CA ARG A 151 10.81 6.15 4.06
C ARG A 151 11.21 4.99 3.15
N VAL A 152 12.35 5.11 2.47
CA VAL A 152 13.00 3.97 1.78
C VAL A 152 14.20 3.50 2.59
N ALA A 153 14.23 2.21 2.92
CA ALA A 153 15.26 1.62 3.78
C ALA A 153 15.78 0.29 3.21
N ASP A 154 17.01 -0.07 3.58
CA ASP A 154 17.66 -1.32 3.16
C ASP A 154 17.33 -2.45 4.15
N ASN A 155 16.45 -3.37 3.76
CA ASN A 155 16.10 -4.53 4.56
C ASN A 155 17.29 -5.50 4.79
N THR A 156 18.32 -5.44 3.96
CA THR A 156 19.52 -6.29 4.06
C THR A 156 20.62 -5.67 4.91
N ALA A 157 20.54 -4.34 5.15
CA ALA A 157 21.45 -3.61 6.03
C ALA A 157 20.78 -3.23 7.37
N GLY A 158 20.03 -4.15 7.97
CA GLY A 158 19.40 -3.92 9.28
C GLY A 158 18.27 -2.88 9.27
N ASN A 159 17.60 -2.70 8.13
CA ASN A 159 16.58 -1.69 7.88
C ASN A 159 17.11 -0.24 7.97
N ALA A 160 18.38 -0.02 7.62
CA ALA A 160 18.99 1.30 7.59
C ALA A 160 18.30 2.22 6.58
N LEU A 161 18.05 3.47 6.96
CA LEU A 161 17.50 4.49 6.06
C LEU A 161 18.56 4.87 5.02
N TYR A 162 18.19 4.93 3.73
CA TYR A 162 19.10 5.46 2.72
C TYR A 162 19.30 6.96 2.89
N ALA A 163 20.52 7.43 2.62
CA ALA A 163 20.84 8.84 2.56
C ALA A 163 22.02 9.07 1.61
N MET A 164 22.06 10.23 0.96
CA MET A 164 23.25 10.74 0.29
C MET A 164 23.84 11.90 1.07
N GLU A 165 25.17 12.04 1.04
CA GLU A 165 25.88 13.11 1.70
C GLU A 165 26.83 13.83 0.74
N SER A 166 26.91 15.15 0.89
CA SER A 166 27.92 15.96 0.22
C SER A 166 29.31 15.71 0.79
N GLU A 167 30.33 16.18 0.07
CA GLU A 167 31.62 16.48 0.69
C GLU A 167 31.47 17.62 1.72
N PRO A 168 32.39 17.74 2.70
CA PRO A 168 32.42 18.87 3.61
C PRO A 168 32.47 20.20 2.84
N VAL A 169 31.69 21.17 3.30
CA VAL A 169 31.69 22.54 2.80
C VAL A 169 31.77 23.50 3.98
N THR A 170 32.64 24.50 3.86
CA THR A 170 32.66 25.64 4.79
C THR A 170 31.59 26.63 4.36
N VAL A 171 30.66 26.96 5.24
CA VAL A 171 29.62 27.95 4.95
C VAL A 171 30.11 29.33 5.32
N SER A 172 30.20 30.21 4.33
CA SER A 172 30.60 31.61 4.52
C SER A 172 29.75 32.51 3.63
N GLY A 173 28.90 33.35 4.24
CA GLY A 173 27.84 34.06 3.54
C GLY A 173 26.86 33.11 2.82
N ASP A 174 26.23 33.59 1.74
CA ASP A 174 25.32 32.78 0.92
C ASP A 174 26.12 31.69 0.16
N THR A 175 26.00 30.45 0.63
CA THR A 175 26.68 29.28 0.05
C THR A 175 25.69 28.44 -0.75
N GLU A 176 25.98 28.22 -2.03
CA GLU A 176 25.16 27.35 -2.89
C GLU A 176 25.80 25.96 -3.03
N LEU A 177 25.00 24.90 -2.83
CA LEU A 177 25.44 23.51 -2.99
C LEU A 177 24.34 22.64 -3.61
N ASN A 178 24.51 22.31 -4.89
CA ASN A 178 23.61 21.41 -5.60
C ASN A 178 24.10 19.96 -5.49
N LEU A 179 23.18 19.01 -5.30
CA LEU A 179 23.49 17.59 -5.23
C LEU A 179 22.66 16.81 -6.26
N ILE A 180 23.32 15.89 -6.95
CA ILE A 180 22.71 14.97 -7.90
C ILE A 180 23.00 13.52 -7.47
N ALA A 181 21.94 12.73 -7.32
CA ALA A 181 22.03 11.29 -7.11
C ALA A 181 22.11 10.59 -8.47
N THR A 182 23.18 9.84 -8.71
CA THR A 182 23.38 9.10 -9.97
C THR A 182 22.76 7.70 -9.91
N SER A 183 22.34 7.19 -11.07
CA SER A 183 21.82 5.84 -11.28
C SER A 183 22.84 4.74 -10.94
N GLY A 184 24.14 5.05 -11.06
CA GLY A 184 25.23 4.08 -10.88
C GLY A 184 25.53 3.26 -12.13
N TRP A 185 24.83 3.52 -13.24
CA TRP A 185 25.07 2.93 -14.55
C TRP A 185 26.22 3.66 -15.26
N ASP A 186 27.18 2.92 -15.82
CA ASP A 186 28.33 3.51 -16.55
C ASP A 186 28.23 3.42 -18.08
N GLY A 187 27.09 2.92 -18.57
CA GLY A 187 26.84 2.65 -19.98
C GLY A 187 26.87 1.17 -20.35
N GLN A 188 27.32 0.28 -19.46
CA GLN A 188 27.33 -1.18 -19.70
C GLN A 188 26.74 -1.97 -18.54
N GLU A 189 27.04 -1.58 -17.30
CA GLU A 189 26.54 -2.25 -16.11
C GLU A 189 26.39 -1.26 -14.94
N TYR A 190 25.76 -1.72 -13.85
CA TYR A 190 25.83 -1.02 -12.58
C TYR A 190 27.21 -1.22 -11.94
N SER A 191 28.16 -0.32 -12.23
CA SER A 191 29.50 -0.33 -11.63
C SER A 191 29.67 0.63 -10.45
N GLY A 192 28.70 1.54 -10.25
CA GLY A 192 28.64 2.48 -9.13
C GLY A 192 27.48 2.22 -8.17
N ALA A 193 27.48 2.95 -7.04
CA ALA A 193 26.34 2.94 -6.13
C ALA A 193 25.10 3.54 -6.83
N ARG A 194 23.96 2.86 -6.72
CA ARG A 194 22.67 3.30 -7.28
C ARG A 194 22.01 4.34 -6.39
N VAL A 195 22.64 5.50 -6.27
CA VAL A 195 22.24 6.57 -5.35
C VAL A 195 20.84 7.09 -5.68
N ALA A 196 20.49 7.15 -6.96
CA ALA A 196 19.21 7.65 -7.43
C ALA A 196 18.01 6.78 -7.01
N ALA A 197 18.20 5.46 -6.89
CA ALA A 197 17.13 4.49 -6.69
C ALA A 197 16.16 4.82 -5.52
N PRO A 198 16.63 5.02 -4.27
CA PRO A 198 15.71 5.35 -3.17
C PRO A 198 14.99 6.69 -3.37
N PHE A 199 15.58 7.64 -4.09
CA PHE A 199 14.93 8.92 -4.39
C PHE A 199 13.92 8.81 -5.54
N ALA A 200 14.20 7.99 -6.55
CA ALA A 200 13.25 7.69 -7.63
C ALA A 200 12.01 6.95 -7.13
N ILE A 201 12.17 6.01 -6.19
CA ILE A 201 11.05 5.33 -5.51
C ILE A 201 10.19 6.34 -4.74
N LEU A 202 10.81 7.23 -3.95
CA LEU A 202 10.07 8.24 -3.21
C LEU A 202 9.35 9.22 -4.12
N ASP A 203 10.00 9.65 -5.20
CA ASP A 203 9.43 10.59 -6.15
C ASP A 203 8.20 10.01 -6.89
N THR A 204 8.22 8.71 -7.20
CA THR A 204 7.04 7.98 -7.71
C THR A 204 5.90 8.01 -6.68
N ILE A 205 6.20 7.71 -5.42
CA ILE A 205 5.20 7.73 -4.33
C ILE A 205 4.72 9.16 -4.02
N TYR A 206 5.58 10.17 -4.15
CA TYR A 206 5.22 11.58 -4.00
C TYR A 206 4.11 11.94 -4.98
N GLY A 207 4.26 11.56 -6.25
CA GLY A 207 3.22 11.75 -7.26
C GLY A 207 1.88 11.08 -6.90
N ALA A 208 1.91 9.90 -6.27
CA ALA A 208 0.71 9.22 -5.79
C ALA A 208 0.06 9.93 -4.59
N VAL A 209 0.87 10.45 -3.66
CA VAL A 209 0.39 11.21 -2.51
C VAL A 209 -0.29 12.50 -2.98
N GLU A 210 0.35 13.30 -3.83
CA GLU A 210 -0.24 14.50 -4.43
C GLU A 210 -1.54 14.16 -5.17
N PHE A 211 -1.55 13.09 -5.96
CA PHE A 211 -2.74 12.64 -6.68
C PHE A 211 -3.90 12.26 -5.75
N LEU A 212 -3.62 11.60 -4.61
CA LEU A 212 -4.65 11.29 -3.61
C LEU A 212 -5.21 12.56 -2.96
N ILE A 213 -4.34 13.54 -2.66
CA ILE A 213 -4.75 14.84 -2.10
C ILE A 213 -5.67 15.57 -3.08
N GLU A 214 -5.28 15.65 -4.35
CA GLU A 214 -6.11 16.21 -5.43
C GLU A 214 -7.45 15.47 -5.58
N SER A 215 -7.48 14.19 -5.22
CA SER A 215 -8.66 13.34 -5.27
C SER A 215 -9.56 13.41 -4.03
N GLY A 216 -9.22 14.26 -3.05
CA GLY A 216 -10.02 14.52 -1.86
C GLY A 216 -9.59 13.75 -0.61
N GLN A 217 -8.39 13.16 -0.58
CA GLN A 217 -7.85 12.56 0.63
C GLN A 217 -7.52 13.65 1.66
N GLU A 218 -8.27 13.70 2.77
CA GLU A 218 -8.05 14.68 3.85
C GLU A 218 -7.32 14.08 5.06
N ASP A 219 -7.54 12.79 5.35
CA ASP A 219 -6.98 12.13 6.53
C ASP A 219 -5.50 11.79 6.38
N ARG A 220 -4.74 11.95 7.48
CA ARG A 220 -3.31 11.57 7.53
C ARG A 220 -3.10 10.17 6.95
N LEU A 221 -2.19 10.10 5.98
CA LEU A 221 -1.68 8.83 5.47
C LEU A 221 -0.85 8.15 6.55
N PRO A 222 -1.15 6.89 6.91
CA PRO A 222 -0.30 6.16 7.82
C PRO A 222 1.16 6.07 7.37
N ASP A 223 2.08 5.88 8.31
CA ASP A 223 3.49 5.78 7.95
C ASP A 223 3.73 4.60 7.00
N LEU A 224 4.48 4.85 5.92
CA LEU A 224 4.86 3.84 4.94
C LEU A 224 6.38 3.63 4.96
N ARG A 225 6.79 2.37 5.06
CA ARG A 225 8.18 1.98 4.84
C ARG A 225 8.27 1.12 3.58
N VAL A 226 9.12 1.56 2.67
CA VAL A 226 9.49 0.83 1.47
C VAL A 226 10.88 0.23 1.69
N TYR A 227 10.99 -1.06 1.45
CA TYR A 227 12.22 -1.81 1.56
C TYR A 227 12.73 -2.15 0.18
N TRP A 228 13.90 -1.62 -0.16
CA TRP A 228 14.57 -1.87 -1.43
C TRP A 228 16.05 -2.10 -1.15
N SER A 229 16.70 -2.93 -1.94
CA SER A 229 18.13 -3.18 -1.86
C SER A 229 18.63 -3.80 -3.16
N PRO A 230 19.89 -3.56 -3.58
CA PRO A 230 20.54 -4.35 -4.62
C PRO A 230 20.59 -5.85 -4.38
N ASN A 231 20.44 -6.28 -3.13
CA ASN A 231 20.43 -7.68 -2.77
C ASN A 231 19.02 -8.31 -2.82
N ASN A 232 17.97 -7.50 -3.00
CA ASN A 232 16.60 -7.99 -3.10
C ASN A 232 16.40 -8.71 -4.44
N ARG A 233 16.35 -10.05 -4.39
CA ARG A 233 16.29 -10.95 -5.54
C ARG A 233 15.14 -11.94 -5.38
N ARG A 234 14.68 -12.49 -6.52
CA ARG A 234 13.65 -13.52 -6.54
C ARG A 234 14.17 -14.81 -5.89
N SER A 235 13.36 -15.44 -5.05
CA SER A 235 13.71 -16.63 -4.29
C SER A 235 12.44 -17.36 -3.84
N GLU A 236 12.45 -18.69 -3.97
CA GLU A 236 11.35 -19.54 -3.51
C GLU A 236 11.21 -19.54 -1.98
N THR A 237 12.31 -19.29 -1.26
CA THR A 237 12.30 -19.14 0.19
C THR A 237 12.42 -17.67 0.57
N THR A 238 11.58 -17.21 1.49
CA THR A 238 11.61 -15.81 1.92
C THR A 238 12.54 -15.60 3.12
N ASN A 239 13.62 -14.85 2.92
CA ASN A 239 14.48 -14.28 3.95
C ASN A 239 14.74 -12.81 3.66
N ARG A 240 13.86 -11.96 4.19
CA ARG A 240 13.89 -10.50 3.94
C ARG A 240 15.20 -9.85 4.38
N SER A 241 15.85 -10.32 5.45
CA SER A 241 17.15 -9.76 5.86
C SER A 241 18.31 -10.15 4.94
N ALA A 242 18.15 -11.17 4.10
CA ALA A 242 19.14 -11.58 3.10
C ALA A 242 18.76 -11.14 1.67
N GLY A 243 17.68 -10.37 1.53
CA GLY A 243 17.14 -9.95 0.24
C GLY A 243 16.46 -11.06 -0.55
N GLU A 244 16.10 -12.17 0.08
CA GLU A 244 15.41 -13.27 -0.61
C GLU A 244 13.90 -13.04 -0.53
N LEU A 245 13.29 -12.64 -1.65
CA LEU A 245 11.87 -12.30 -1.78
C LEU A 245 11.23 -13.16 -2.88
N TRP A 246 9.96 -13.50 -2.77
CA TRP A 246 9.27 -14.19 -3.87
C TRP A 246 9.08 -13.26 -5.09
N SER A 247 8.59 -12.05 -4.81
CA SER A 247 8.38 -10.96 -5.75
C SER A 247 8.42 -9.64 -4.97
N SER A 248 8.41 -8.51 -5.66
CA SER A 248 7.92 -7.24 -5.11
C SER A 248 6.50 -7.44 -4.56
N HIS A 249 6.23 -6.88 -3.38
CA HIS A 249 4.94 -7.03 -2.71
C HIS A 249 4.73 -6.04 -1.56
N TYR A 250 3.48 -5.66 -1.36
CA TYR A 250 2.97 -5.08 -0.14
C TYR A 250 2.78 -6.17 0.93
N ARG A 251 3.15 -5.83 2.17
CA ARG A 251 2.99 -6.71 3.32
C ARG A 251 2.08 -6.06 4.36
N PRO A 252 0.79 -6.45 4.41
CA PRO A 252 -0.18 -5.91 5.37
C PRO A 252 0.27 -6.04 6.82
N ARG A 253 0.94 -7.15 7.19
CA ARG A 253 1.36 -7.45 8.57
C ARG A 253 2.20 -6.34 9.23
N ASN A 254 2.99 -5.61 8.45
CA ASN A 254 3.79 -4.49 8.95
C ASN A 254 3.58 -3.19 8.16
N GLY A 255 2.56 -3.15 7.29
CA GLY A 255 2.26 -1.99 6.46
C GLY A 255 3.46 -1.50 5.64
N SER A 256 4.21 -2.42 5.03
CA SER A 256 5.46 -2.10 4.32
C SER A 256 5.46 -2.67 2.91
N ILE A 257 6.12 -1.99 1.99
CA ILE A 257 6.39 -2.48 0.64
C ILE A 257 7.79 -3.10 0.61
N TYR A 258 7.96 -4.22 -0.09
CA TYR A 258 9.25 -4.79 -0.45
C TYR A 258 9.38 -4.76 -1.96
N LEU A 259 10.47 -4.19 -2.46
CA LEU A 259 10.78 -4.10 -3.88
C LEU A 259 12.03 -4.90 -4.20
N LEU A 260 12.03 -5.59 -5.34
CA LEU A 260 13.21 -6.20 -5.92
C LEU A 260 14.18 -5.13 -6.43
N GLY A 261 15.44 -5.52 -6.58
CA GLY A 261 16.51 -4.62 -6.99
C GLY A 261 17.73 -5.34 -7.53
N MET A 262 17.62 -6.62 -7.87
CA MET A 262 18.75 -7.43 -8.31
C MET A 262 19.02 -7.19 -9.78
N ALA A 263 20.15 -6.53 -10.05
CA ALA A 263 20.62 -6.28 -11.40
C ALA A 263 20.77 -7.59 -12.19
N GLY A 264 20.27 -7.59 -13.42
CA GLY A 264 20.28 -8.73 -14.33
C GLY A 264 19.10 -9.68 -14.16
N GLU A 265 18.26 -9.46 -13.14
CA GLU A 265 17.08 -10.26 -12.86
C GLU A 265 15.81 -9.41 -12.93
N ASP A 266 15.64 -8.49 -11.98
CA ASP A 266 14.42 -7.72 -11.75
C ASP A 266 14.76 -6.51 -10.85
N THR A 267 14.50 -5.30 -11.36
CA THR A 267 14.85 -4.04 -10.67
C THR A 267 13.69 -3.07 -10.70
N GLU A 268 13.26 -2.64 -9.53
CA GLU A 268 12.01 -1.89 -9.41
C GLU A 268 12.22 -0.39 -9.18
N GLU A 269 13.46 0.05 -8.98
CA GLU A 269 13.76 1.42 -8.58
C GLU A 269 13.24 2.50 -9.53
N PHE A 270 13.06 2.16 -10.82
CA PHE A 270 12.54 3.05 -11.84
C PHE A 270 11.16 2.62 -12.39
N ASP A 271 10.64 1.47 -11.95
CA ASP A 271 9.41 0.87 -12.46
C ASP A 271 8.20 1.48 -11.76
N GLN A 272 7.79 2.65 -12.27
CA GLN A 272 6.73 3.44 -11.65
C GLN A 272 5.43 2.65 -11.48
N HIS A 273 5.08 1.82 -12.47
CA HIS A 273 3.86 1.01 -12.41
C HIS A 273 3.90 -0.02 -11.29
N VAL A 274 5.03 -0.70 -11.08
CA VAL A 274 5.18 -1.69 -9.99
C VAL A 274 5.18 -1.01 -8.63
N ILE A 275 5.94 0.08 -8.46
CA ILE A 275 5.95 0.86 -7.21
C ILE A 275 4.52 1.32 -6.86
N LEU A 276 3.77 1.80 -7.84
CA LEU A 276 2.40 2.29 -7.63
C LEU A 276 1.38 1.17 -7.42
N HIS A 277 1.59 -0.02 -8.01
CA HIS A 277 0.79 -1.22 -7.73
C HIS A 277 0.91 -1.57 -6.25
N GLU A 278 2.12 -1.65 -5.72
CA GLU A 278 2.34 -1.94 -4.31
C GLU A 278 1.89 -0.81 -3.37
N PHE A 279 1.98 0.45 -3.84
CA PHE A 279 1.41 1.58 -3.12
C PHE A 279 -0.12 1.53 -3.07
N ALA A 280 -0.79 1.08 -4.14
CA ALA A 280 -2.23 0.92 -4.17
C ALA A 280 -2.69 -0.13 -3.15
N HIS A 281 -1.91 -1.20 -2.98
CA HIS A 281 -2.16 -2.18 -1.92
C HIS A 281 -2.01 -1.59 -0.51
N TYR A 282 -0.99 -0.75 -0.30
CA TYR A 282 -0.87 0.04 0.92
C TYR A 282 -2.08 0.95 1.13
N TYR A 283 -2.52 1.65 0.08
CA TYR A 283 -3.67 2.54 0.12
C TYR A 283 -4.95 1.78 0.52
N GLU A 284 -5.26 0.65 -0.12
CA GLU A 284 -6.48 -0.13 0.16
C GLU A 284 -6.49 -0.61 1.61
N HIS A 285 -5.37 -1.16 2.09
CA HIS A 285 -5.27 -1.67 3.47
C HIS A 285 -5.30 -0.56 4.54
N ARG A 286 -4.90 0.66 4.22
CA ARG A 286 -4.70 1.72 5.22
C ARG A 286 -5.78 2.80 5.21
N LEU A 287 -6.42 3.04 4.08
CA LEU A 287 -7.43 4.08 3.90
C LEU A 287 -8.82 3.52 3.52
N SER A 288 -8.88 2.25 3.12
CA SER A 288 -10.13 1.54 2.81
C SER A 288 -10.23 0.27 3.69
N ARG A 289 -10.73 -0.82 3.12
CA ARG A 289 -10.79 -2.15 3.74
C ARG A 289 -10.12 -3.17 2.83
N TRP A 290 -9.34 -4.05 3.45
CA TRP A 290 -8.61 -5.13 2.79
C TRP A 290 -9.15 -6.50 3.19
N ASP A 291 -9.79 -7.19 2.25
CA ASP A 291 -10.30 -8.56 2.45
C ASP A 291 -9.58 -9.61 1.58
N SER A 292 -8.61 -9.16 0.77
CA SER A 292 -7.81 -10.02 -0.10
C SER A 292 -7.00 -11.04 0.71
N ILE A 293 -7.01 -12.29 0.23
CA ILE A 293 -6.24 -13.39 0.80
C ILE A 293 -4.80 -13.43 0.28
N GLY A 294 -4.47 -12.63 -0.74
CA GLY A 294 -3.16 -12.59 -1.39
C GLY A 294 -2.73 -13.94 -1.97
N GLY A 295 -1.41 -14.10 -2.12
CA GLY A 295 -0.77 -15.35 -2.56
C GLY A 295 -0.38 -15.35 -4.05
N PRO A 296 0.34 -16.39 -4.51
CA PRO A 296 0.80 -16.49 -5.90
C PRO A 296 -0.37 -16.40 -6.88
N HIS A 297 -0.25 -15.57 -7.90
CA HIS A 297 -1.25 -15.41 -8.94
C HIS A 297 -0.64 -14.84 -10.22
N SER A 298 -1.44 -14.76 -11.28
CA SER A 298 -1.18 -13.96 -12.46
C SER A 298 -2.47 -13.49 -13.11
N VAL A 299 -2.36 -12.43 -13.91
CA VAL A 299 -3.44 -11.81 -14.70
C VAL A 299 -4.26 -12.77 -15.57
N ALA A 300 -3.71 -13.94 -15.89
CA ALA A 300 -4.31 -14.95 -16.76
C ALA A 300 -5.08 -16.05 -16.01
N GLN A 301 -5.33 -15.90 -14.70
CA GLN A 301 -5.92 -16.93 -13.86
C GLN A 301 -7.34 -16.58 -13.38
N TRP A 302 -8.08 -17.61 -12.97
CA TRP A 302 -9.38 -17.50 -12.30
C TRP A 302 -9.15 -17.43 -10.78
N LEU A 303 -9.27 -16.24 -10.21
CA LEU A 303 -8.90 -15.97 -8.82
C LEU A 303 -10.12 -15.99 -7.89
N ASP A 304 -9.87 -16.08 -6.58
CA ASP A 304 -10.82 -15.63 -5.56
C ASP A 304 -11.24 -14.19 -5.88
N HIS A 305 -12.53 -13.86 -5.78
CA HIS A 305 -13.06 -12.56 -6.21
C HIS A 305 -12.47 -11.38 -5.44
N ARG A 306 -12.09 -11.59 -4.18
CA ARG A 306 -11.46 -10.56 -3.35
C ARG A 306 -10.04 -10.28 -3.85
N LEU A 307 -9.32 -11.34 -4.24
CA LEU A 307 -7.99 -11.22 -4.83
C LEU A 307 -8.05 -10.58 -6.22
N ALA A 308 -8.96 -11.03 -7.09
CA ALA A 308 -9.14 -10.47 -8.43
C ALA A 308 -9.39 -8.96 -8.39
N PHE A 309 -10.29 -8.51 -7.51
CA PHE A 309 -10.60 -7.10 -7.34
C PHE A 309 -9.41 -6.31 -6.82
N ASN A 310 -8.74 -6.81 -5.77
CA ASN A 310 -7.62 -6.13 -5.12
C ASN A 310 -6.41 -5.96 -6.06
N GLU A 311 -5.98 -7.01 -6.75
CA GLU A 311 -4.86 -6.93 -7.71
C GLU A 311 -5.24 -6.09 -8.93
N GLY A 312 -6.48 -6.23 -9.41
CA GLY A 312 -6.95 -5.43 -10.53
C GLY A 312 -7.10 -3.95 -10.22
N PHE A 313 -7.54 -3.61 -8.99
CA PHE A 313 -7.54 -2.24 -8.49
C PHE A 313 -6.11 -1.70 -8.41
N ALA A 314 -5.17 -2.47 -7.87
CA ALA A 314 -3.79 -2.04 -7.71
C ALA A 314 -3.12 -1.68 -9.05
N THR A 315 -3.30 -2.53 -10.06
CA THR A 315 -2.80 -2.23 -11.41
C THR A 315 -3.56 -1.07 -12.05
N ALA A 316 -4.89 -0.98 -11.92
CA ALA A 316 -5.67 0.14 -12.44
C ALA A 316 -5.24 1.47 -11.81
N PHE A 317 -5.00 1.50 -10.50
CA PHE A 317 -4.47 2.68 -9.80
C PHE A 317 -3.13 3.11 -10.40
N ALA A 318 -2.19 2.18 -10.58
CA ALA A 318 -0.87 2.49 -11.13
C ALA A 318 -0.93 3.17 -12.51
N VAL A 319 -1.76 2.66 -13.42
CA VAL A 319 -1.91 3.25 -14.77
C VAL A 319 -2.70 4.56 -14.77
N ILE A 320 -3.65 4.74 -13.85
CA ILE A 320 -4.37 6.02 -13.67
C ILE A 320 -3.41 7.09 -13.13
N VAL A 321 -2.65 6.78 -12.07
CA VAL A 321 -1.72 7.72 -11.42
C VAL A 321 -0.53 8.09 -12.30
N THR A 322 -0.08 7.20 -13.19
CA THR A 322 0.93 7.55 -14.19
C THR A 322 0.34 8.30 -15.39
N GLY A 323 -0.95 8.14 -15.67
CA GLY A 323 -1.56 8.59 -16.92
C GLY A 323 -1.06 7.79 -18.14
N ASP A 324 -0.50 6.60 -17.91
CA ASP A 324 0.02 5.72 -18.94
C ASP A 324 -0.70 4.35 -18.86
N PRO A 325 -1.55 4.02 -19.85
CA PRO A 325 -2.30 2.77 -19.86
C PRO A 325 -1.43 1.53 -20.14
N VAL A 326 -0.15 1.69 -20.47
CA VAL A 326 0.75 0.56 -20.70
C VAL A 326 1.53 0.29 -19.43
N TYR A 327 1.13 -0.75 -18.69
CA TYR A 327 1.87 -1.22 -17.52
C TYR A 327 3.24 -1.75 -17.95
N ARG A 328 4.31 -1.43 -17.21
CA ARG A 328 5.69 -1.91 -17.49
C ARG A 328 6.43 -2.34 -16.22
N ASP A 329 7.27 -3.35 -16.39
CA ASP A 329 8.13 -3.99 -15.39
C ASP A 329 9.45 -4.38 -16.09
N SER A 330 10.59 -3.89 -15.61
CA SER A 330 11.91 -4.05 -16.21
C SER A 330 12.63 -5.29 -15.69
N LEU A 331 13.15 -6.10 -16.62
CA LEU A 331 13.62 -7.45 -16.31
C LEU A 331 14.91 -7.80 -17.07
N GLY A 332 15.60 -8.82 -16.54
CA GLY A 332 16.68 -9.51 -17.24
C GLY A 332 18.01 -8.74 -17.32
N GLU A 333 18.90 -9.26 -18.16
CA GLU A 333 20.28 -8.77 -18.32
C GLU A 333 20.30 -7.29 -18.70
N GLY A 334 21.04 -6.50 -17.92
CA GLY A 334 21.12 -5.04 -18.09
C GLY A 334 19.78 -4.32 -18.03
N GLN A 335 18.72 -4.96 -17.51
CA GLN A 335 17.34 -4.44 -17.47
C GLN A 335 16.84 -4.07 -18.87
N ALA A 336 17.42 -4.64 -19.93
CA ALA A 336 17.18 -4.20 -21.30
C ALA A 336 15.86 -4.72 -21.88
N GLY A 337 15.26 -5.73 -21.23
CA GLY A 337 13.93 -6.23 -21.55
C GLY A 337 12.94 -5.95 -20.41
N GLY A 338 11.70 -6.32 -20.62
CA GLY A 338 10.67 -6.18 -19.60
C GLY A 338 9.40 -6.90 -19.97
N TRP A 339 8.44 -6.83 -19.07
CA TRP A 339 7.06 -7.21 -19.31
C TRP A 339 6.19 -5.96 -19.37
N GLY A 340 5.20 -5.98 -20.25
CA GLY A 340 4.24 -4.90 -20.30
C GLY A 340 3.04 -5.21 -21.19
N TYR A 341 1.95 -4.51 -20.94
CA TYR A 341 0.73 -4.63 -21.72
C TYR A 341 -0.16 -3.39 -21.57
N ASP A 342 -0.98 -3.15 -22.58
CA ASP A 342 -2.01 -2.11 -22.55
C ASP A 342 -3.23 -2.60 -21.77
N VAL A 343 -3.48 -1.98 -20.61
CA VAL A 343 -4.57 -2.35 -19.69
C VAL A 343 -5.96 -2.17 -20.26
N ARG A 344 -6.11 -1.50 -21.41
CA ARG A 344 -7.39 -1.35 -22.12
C ARG A 344 -7.78 -2.61 -22.90
N THR A 345 -6.92 -3.63 -22.88
CA THR A 345 -7.13 -4.90 -23.57
C THR A 345 -6.98 -6.08 -22.61
N ASN A 346 -7.61 -7.21 -22.93
CA ASN A 346 -7.42 -8.48 -22.22
C ASN A 346 -6.87 -9.55 -23.18
N PRO A 347 -5.54 -9.67 -23.32
CA PRO A 347 -4.94 -10.66 -24.20
C PRO A 347 -5.05 -12.11 -23.67
N TRP A 348 -5.47 -12.32 -22.41
CA TRP A 348 -5.46 -13.65 -21.76
C TRP A 348 -6.78 -14.41 -21.83
N GLY A 349 -7.89 -13.72 -22.14
CA GLY A 349 -9.19 -14.35 -22.37
C GLY A 349 -9.94 -14.80 -21.11
N VAL A 350 -9.41 -14.56 -19.90
CA VAL A 350 -10.16 -14.71 -18.65
C VAL A 350 -11.02 -13.48 -18.44
N VAL A 351 -12.34 -13.62 -18.64
CA VAL A 351 -13.31 -12.53 -18.55
C VAL A 351 -14.35 -12.85 -17.47
N GLY A 352 -14.54 -11.95 -16.51
CA GLY A 352 -15.48 -12.10 -15.40
C GLY A 352 -15.00 -11.50 -14.08
N TRP A 353 -15.85 -11.56 -13.05
CA TRP A 353 -15.59 -11.04 -11.71
C TRP A 353 -14.41 -11.71 -10.97
N TYR A 354 -13.95 -12.85 -11.46
CA TYR A 354 -12.81 -13.63 -10.95
C TYR A 354 -11.50 -13.34 -11.70
N GLY A 355 -11.53 -12.54 -12.77
CA GLY A 355 -10.38 -12.26 -13.61
C GLY A 355 -9.74 -10.92 -13.29
N GLU A 356 -8.47 -10.91 -12.89
CA GLU A 356 -7.71 -9.69 -12.60
C GLU A 356 -7.74 -8.70 -13.78
N ALA A 357 -7.47 -9.17 -15.01
CA ALA A 357 -7.53 -8.33 -16.21
C ALA A 357 -8.93 -7.72 -16.48
N SER A 358 -10.00 -8.36 -16.01
CA SER A 358 -11.36 -7.79 -16.09
C SER A 358 -11.55 -6.67 -15.08
N MET A 359 -11.02 -6.85 -13.86
CA MET A 359 -11.08 -5.84 -12.80
C MET A 359 -10.28 -4.59 -13.18
N ILE A 360 -9.10 -4.78 -13.77
CA ILE A 360 -8.25 -3.68 -14.27
C ILE A 360 -9.03 -2.84 -15.29
N GLN A 361 -9.53 -3.46 -16.35
CA GLN A 361 -10.28 -2.77 -17.41
C GLN A 361 -11.56 -2.13 -16.89
N LEU A 362 -12.28 -2.79 -15.98
CA LEU A 362 -13.51 -2.25 -15.43
C LEU A 362 -13.23 -1.00 -14.60
N ILE A 363 -12.26 -1.05 -13.68
CA ILE A 363 -11.93 0.09 -12.81
C ILE A 363 -11.35 1.25 -13.65
N TYR A 364 -10.46 0.95 -14.60
CA TYR A 364 -9.93 1.95 -15.53
C TYR A 364 -11.05 2.59 -16.37
N GLY A 365 -11.95 1.77 -16.94
CA GLY A 365 -13.09 2.24 -17.72
C GLY A 365 -14.11 3.04 -16.90
N LEU A 366 -14.34 2.66 -15.64
CA LEU A 366 -15.20 3.42 -14.72
C LEU A 366 -14.59 4.77 -14.37
N ALA A 367 -13.29 4.83 -14.12
CA ALA A 367 -12.59 6.10 -13.92
C ALA A 367 -12.71 6.98 -15.18
N GLY A 368 -12.52 6.42 -16.38
CA GLY A 368 -12.72 7.14 -17.64
C GLY A 368 -14.15 7.65 -17.81
N LEU A 369 -15.15 6.85 -17.46
CA LEU A 369 -16.56 7.25 -17.49
C LEU A 369 -16.84 8.42 -16.53
N MET A 370 -16.32 8.37 -15.30
CA MET A 370 -16.51 9.41 -14.29
C MET A 370 -15.74 10.70 -14.60
N GLY A 371 -14.70 10.61 -15.42
CA GLY A 371 -13.82 11.71 -15.78
C GLY A 371 -14.01 12.29 -17.17
N ASP A 372 -15.12 11.98 -17.87
CA ASP A 372 -15.37 12.39 -19.26
C ASP A 372 -14.25 11.97 -20.23
N GLY A 373 -13.71 10.76 -20.06
CA GLY A 373 -12.61 10.20 -20.84
C GLY A 373 -11.21 10.51 -20.31
N ASP A 374 -11.11 11.13 -19.13
CA ASP A 374 -9.85 11.36 -18.40
C ASP A 374 -9.90 10.58 -17.09
N GLU A 375 -9.23 9.42 -17.06
CA GLU A 375 -9.30 8.51 -15.91
C GLU A 375 -8.79 9.15 -14.61
N ARG A 376 -7.82 10.07 -14.71
CA ARG A 376 -7.32 10.82 -13.54
C ARG A 376 -8.40 11.72 -12.96
N ARG A 377 -9.17 12.39 -13.81
CA ARG A 377 -10.28 13.25 -13.38
C ARG A 377 -11.43 12.45 -12.76
N GLY A 378 -11.63 11.20 -13.18
CA GLY A 378 -12.69 10.34 -12.64
C GLY A 378 -12.30 9.55 -11.40
N PHE A 379 -11.00 9.44 -11.09
CA PHE A 379 -10.54 8.74 -9.87
C PHE A 379 -11.15 9.24 -8.56
N PRO A 380 -11.47 10.54 -8.33
CA PRO A 380 -12.14 10.98 -7.11
C PRO A 380 -13.45 10.22 -6.81
N ALA A 381 -14.21 9.81 -7.83
CA ALA A 381 -15.41 8.99 -7.66
C ALA A 381 -15.07 7.56 -7.19
N ILE A 382 -13.98 6.99 -7.72
CA ILE A 382 -13.46 5.68 -7.31
C ILE A 382 -12.95 5.75 -5.86
N HIS A 383 -12.18 6.79 -5.53
CA HIS A 383 -11.67 7.08 -4.20
C HIS A 383 -12.81 7.16 -3.18
N GLN A 384 -13.87 7.94 -3.49
CA GLN A 384 -15.03 8.11 -2.60
C GLN A 384 -15.77 6.80 -2.30
N VAL A 385 -15.87 5.88 -3.26
CA VAL A 385 -16.46 4.55 -3.00
C VAL A 385 -15.55 3.73 -2.09
N LEU A 386 -14.24 3.70 -2.38
CA LEU A 386 -13.26 2.92 -1.62
C LEU A 386 -13.16 3.37 -0.16
N THR A 387 -13.08 4.68 0.09
CA THR A 387 -12.96 5.24 1.45
C THR A 387 -14.31 5.46 2.14
N GLY A 388 -15.42 5.37 1.40
CA GLY A 388 -16.78 5.47 1.91
C GLY A 388 -17.33 4.15 2.44
N GLU A 389 -18.55 3.81 2.06
CA GLU A 389 -19.29 2.64 2.57
C GLU A 389 -18.58 1.30 2.31
N LEU A 390 -17.68 1.20 1.32
CA LEU A 390 -16.95 -0.04 1.05
C LEU A 390 -15.99 -0.39 2.20
N SER A 391 -15.49 0.62 2.90
CA SER A 391 -14.58 0.47 4.05
C SER A 391 -15.26 -0.14 5.28
N THR A 392 -16.60 -0.02 5.38
CA THR A 392 -17.39 -0.50 6.54
C THR A 392 -18.52 -1.46 6.16
N GLY A 393 -18.66 -1.83 4.89
CA GLY A 393 -19.77 -2.64 4.38
C GLY A 393 -19.77 -4.09 4.87
N GLU A 394 -20.94 -4.72 4.87
CA GLU A 394 -21.10 -6.09 5.38
C GLU A 394 -20.49 -7.15 4.44
N ALA A 395 -20.70 -7.01 3.13
CA ALA A 395 -20.17 -7.93 2.13
C ALA A 395 -18.65 -7.79 2.00
N PRO A 396 -17.89 -8.89 1.83
CA PRO A 396 -16.45 -8.83 1.58
C PRO A 396 -16.09 -7.94 0.37
N VAL A 397 -15.01 -7.18 0.48
CA VAL A 397 -14.54 -6.28 -0.59
C VAL A 397 -14.30 -7.07 -1.88
N SER A 398 -15.03 -6.67 -2.92
CA SER A 398 -14.95 -7.21 -4.28
C SER A 398 -15.66 -6.25 -5.24
N ILE A 399 -15.74 -6.63 -6.51
CA ILE A 399 -16.40 -5.80 -7.53
C ILE A 399 -17.89 -5.57 -7.27
N PHE A 400 -18.58 -6.51 -6.62
CA PHE A 400 -20.03 -6.42 -6.40
C PHE A 400 -20.41 -5.26 -5.45
N PRO A 401 -19.93 -5.21 -4.19
CA PRO A 401 -20.22 -4.07 -3.32
C PRO A 401 -19.65 -2.76 -3.86
N PHE A 402 -18.50 -2.78 -4.55
CA PHE A 402 -17.93 -1.60 -5.20
C PHE A 402 -18.87 -1.00 -6.27
N VAL A 403 -19.28 -1.81 -7.26
CA VAL A 403 -20.18 -1.36 -8.33
C VAL A 403 -21.56 -0.97 -7.78
N HIS A 404 -22.07 -1.72 -6.81
CA HIS A 404 -23.36 -1.40 -6.17
C HIS A 404 -23.33 0.00 -5.56
N GLN A 405 -22.31 0.30 -4.76
CA GLN A 405 -22.15 1.62 -4.14
C GLN A 405 -21.89 2.72 -5.16
N LEU A 406 -21.08 2.46 -6.19
CA LEU A 406 -20.85 3.44 -7.26
C LEU A 406 -22.16 3.81 -7.98
N LYS A 407 -23.02 2.82 -8.29
CA LYS A 407 -24.35 3.07 -8.87
C LYS A 407 -25.26 3.88 -7.95
N GLN A 408 -25.19 3.65 -6.64
CA GLN A 408 -25.98 4.41 -5.65
C GLN A 408 -25.51 5.86 -5.52
N GLN A 409 -24.20 6.08 -5.54
CA GLN A 409 -23.61 7.42 -5.45
C GLN A 409 -23.81 8.21 -6.76
N TYR A 410 -23.82 7.53 -7.91
CA TYR A 410 -23.89 8.15 -9.24
C TYR A 410 -25.08 7.63 -10.06
N PRO A 411 -26.33 7.87 -9.63
CA PRO A 411 -27.52 7.30 -10.28
C PRO A 411 -27.73 7.79 -11.72
N ALA A 412 -27.20 8.97 -12.07
CA ALA A 412 -27.25 9.49 -13.43
C ALA A 412 -26.42 8.65 -14.42
N ALA A 413 -25.35 8.01 -13.95
CA ALA A 413 -24.46 7.16 -14.75
C ALA A 413 -24.81 5.66 -14.65
N PHE A 414 -25.93 5.31 -14.01
CA PHE A 414 -26.29 3.91 -13.73
C PHE A 414 -26.23 3.00 -14.96
N GLN A 415 -26.78 3.45 -16.09
CA GLN A 415 -26.83 2.64 -17.32
C GLN A 415 -25.44 2.46 -17.95
N ASP A 416 -24.62 3.50 -17.94
CA ASP A 416 -23.27 3.45 -18.48
C ASP A 416 -22.33 2.60 -17.61
N ILE A 417 -22.45 2.69 -16.28
CA ILE A 417 -21.77 1.79 -15.33
C ILE A 417 -22.19 0.34 -15.63
N SER A 418 -23.49 0.09 -15.80
CA SER A 418 -24.00 -1.26 -16.10
C SER A 418 -23.47 -1.81 -17.43
N ALA A 419 -23.31 -0.95 -18.44
CA ALA A 419 -22.74 -1.34 -19.73
C ALA A 419 -21.26 -1.76 -19.60
N LEU A 420 -20.45 -1.04 -18.82
CA LEU A 420 -19.05 -1.40 -18.56
C LEU A 420 -18.93 -2.73 -17.79
N VAL A 421 -19.80 -2.94 -16.79
CA VAL A 421 -19.86 -4.19 -16.02
C VAL A 421 -20.22 -5.37 -16.93
N GLN A 422 -21.25 -5.22 -17.76
CA GLN A 422 -21.67 -6.25 -18.70
C GLN A 422 -20.61 -6.56 -19.78
N ALA A 423 -19.82 -5.56 -20.19
CA ALA A 423 -18.70 -5.76 -21.11
C ALA A 423 -17.63 -6.73 -20.55
N GLN A 424 -17.53 -6.84 -19.22
CA GLN A 424 -16.68 -7.82 -18.54
C GLN A 424 -17.40 -9.14 -18.22
N GLN A 425 -18.55 -9.40 -18.83
CA GLN A 425 -19.37 -10.61 -18.57
C GLN A 425 -19.75 -10.78 -17.09
N ILE A 426 -19.97 -9.66 -16.40
CA ILE A 426 -20.52 -9.64 -15.05
C ILE A 426 -21.99 -9.28 -15.18
N ALA A 427 -22.86 -10.02 -14.48
CA ALA A 427 -24.29 -9.75 -14.55
C ALA A 427 -24.65 -8.40 -13.91
N GLU A 428 -25.93 -8.02 -14.01
CA GLU A 428 -26.39 -6.79 -13.40
C GLU A 428 -26.20 -6.80 -11.87
N VAL A 429 -25.36 -5.88 -11.38
CA VAL A 429 -25.09 -5.72 -9.95
C VAL A 429 -26.21 -4.90 -9.30
N VAL A 430 -27.05 -5.57 -8.52
CA VAL A 430 -28.19 -4.98 -7.77
C VAL A 430 -27.93 -4.84 -6.27
N ASP A 431 -26.93 -5.56 -5.75
CA ASP A 431 -26.47 -5.56 -4.36
C ASP A 431 -24.99 -5.96 -4.28
N GLY A 432 -24.42 -5.93 -3.07
CA GLY A 432 -23.03 -6.36 -2.82
C GLY A 432 -22.82 -7.88 -2.72
N TRP A 433 -23.86 -8.69 -2.92
CA TRP A 433 -23.87 -10.14 -2.67
C TRP A 433 -23.93 -10.98 -3.95
N ALA A 434 -23.78 -10.36 -5.12
CA ALA A 434 -23.80 -11.03 -6.42
C ALA A 434 -25.09 -11.81 -6.70
N THR A 435 -26.24 -11.37 -6.18
CA THR A 435 -27.51 -12.13 -6.22
C THR A 435 -27.97 -12.53 -7.62
N LEU A 436 -27.66 -11.70 -8.65
CA LEU A 436 -28.05 -11.96 -10.04
C LEU A 436 -26.90 -12.48 -10.91
N GLU A 437 -25.75 -12.82 -10.33
CA GLU A 437 -24.62 -13.31 -11.11
C GLU A 437 -24.95 -14.65 -11.80
N THR A 438 -24.52 -14.79 -13.05
CA THR A 438 -24.77 -15.95 -13.91
C THR A 438 -23.52 -16.50 -14.58
N ASN A 439 -22.43 -15.73 -14.63
CA ASN A 439 -21.14 -16.16 -15.12
C ASN A 439 -20.44 -17.03 -14.07
N ASN A 440 -20.56 -18.35 -14.27
CA ASN A 440 -19.94 -19.38 -13.43
C ASN A 440 -18.60 -19.88 -13.99
N ALA A 441 -17.93 -19.12 -14.88
CA ALA A 441 -16.71 -19.56 -15.57
C ALA A 441 -16.85 -20.91 -16.34
N GLY A 442 -18.07 -21.37 -16.60
CA GLY A 442 -18.33 -22.70 -17.16
C GLY A 442 -18.03 -23.87 -16.21
N ALA A 443 -17.98 -23.63 -14.89
CA ALA A 443 -17.66 -24.63 -13.88
C ALA A 443 -18.75 -24.79 -12.80
N GLU A 444 -18.74 -25.94 -12.13
CA GLU A 444 -19.57 -26.20 -10.95
C GLU A 444 -19.02 -25.46 -9.72
N ASP A 445 -19.86 -25.30 -8.69
CA ASP A 445 -19.49 -24.73 -7.38
C ASP A 445 -18.97 -23.28 -7.39
N VAL A 446 -19.11 -22.57 -8.51
CA VAL A 446 -18.80 -21.12 -8.63
C VAL A 446 -19.96 -20.25 -8.16
N LEU A 447 -21.19 -20.65 -8.50
CA LEU A 447 -22.42 -19.90 -8.18
C LEU A 447 -23.46 -20.78 -7.45
N PRO A 448 -24.35 -20.19 -6.64
CA PRO A 448 -24.33 -18.78 -6.21
C PRO A 448 -23.09 -18.50 -5.35
N LEU A 449 -22.54 -17.29 -5.44
CA LEU A 449 -21.31 -16.90 -4.74
C LEU A 449 -21.47 -16.94 -3.22
N TYR A 450 -22.63 -16.47 -2.73
CA TYR A 450 -23.04 -16.55 -1.33
C TYR A 450 -24.34 -17.37 -1.23
N ARG A 451 -24.35 -18.36 -0.32
CA ARG A 451 -25.56 -19.12 0.04
C ARG A 451 -26.05 -18.68 1.42
N ASP A 452 -27.35 -18.67 1.66
CA ASP A 452 -27.87 -18.33 2.99
C ASP A 452 -27.70 -19.50 3.97
N LEU A 453 -27.18 -19.21 5.16
CA LEU A 453 -27.12 -20.12 6.29
C LEU A 453 -28.15 -19.69 7.34
N VAL A 454 -29.25 -20.45 7.43
CA VAL A 454 -30.38 -20.14 8.31
C VAL A 454 -30.23 -20.85 9.65
N VAL A 455 -30.32 -20.10 10.76
CA VAL A 455 -30.27 -20.63 12.13
C VAL A 455 -31.38 -21.65 12.37
N GLY A 456 -31.01 -22.88 12.74
CA GLY A 456 -31.95 -23.99 12.92
C GLY A 456 -32.59 -24.51 11.62
N GLY A 457 -32.06 -24.08 10.47
CA GLY A 457 -32.46 -24.55 9.15
C GLY A 457 -31.88 -25.92 8.79
N SER A 458 -32.17 -26.39 7.57
CA SER A 458 -31.54 -27.58 7.04
C SER A 458 -30.04 -27.34 6.75
N PRO A 459 -29.18 -28.37 6.89
CA PRO A 459 -27.77 -28.25 6.52
C PRO A 459 -27.61 -27.79 5.05
N VAL A 460 -26.63 -26.92 4.82
CA VAL A 460 -26.29 -26.41 3.48
C VAL A 460 -25.07 -27.16 2.96
N THR A 461 -25.22 -27.88 1.85
CA THR A 461 -24.09 -28.50 1.16
C THR A 461 -23.32 -27.46 0.34
N LEU A 462 -21.99 -27.49 0.38
CA LEU A 462 -21.08 -26.73 -0.48
C LEU A 462 -19.88 -27.60 -0.86
N CYS A 463 -19.16 -27.26 -1.93
CA CYS A 463 -18.00 -28.05 -2.35
C CYS A 463 -16.81 -27.15 -2.68
N ALA A 464 -15.69 -27.39 -2.00
CA ALA A 464 -14.40 -26.82 -2.38
C ALA A 464 -13.94 -27.52 -3.66
N ASN A 465 -13.57 -26.75 -4.68
CA ASN A 465 -13.24 -27.27 -6.00
C ASN A 465 -11.93 -26.65 -6.51
N SER A 466 -10.91 -27.48 -6.70
CA SER A 466 -9.58 -27.04 -7.14
C SER A 466 -9.42 -27.02 -8.67
N GLN A 467 -10.51 -27.04 -9.45
CA GLN A 467 -10.46 -27.06 -10.92
C GLN A 467 -9.57 -25.94 -11.48
N PHE A 468 -9.62 -24.75 -10.87
CA PHE A 468 -8.80 -23.59 -11.26
C PHE A 468 -7.50 -23.46 -10.47
N ASP A 469 -7.23 -24.38 -9.54
CA ASP A 469 -6.10 -24.33 -8.61
C ASP A 469 -5.19 -25.54 -8.73
N SER A 470 -4.70 -25.81 -9.94
CA SER A 470 -3.82 -26.96 -10.18
C SER A 470 -2.50 -26.90 -9.42
N ALA A 471 -2.06 -25.69 -9.05
CA ALA A 471 -0.85 -25.46 -8.26
C ALA A 471 -1.11 -25.61 -6.74
N GLY A 472 -2.37 -25.59 -6.30
CA GLY A 472 -2.73 -25.70 -4.89
C GLY A 472 -2.37 -24.47 -4.07
N ASP A 473 -2.43 -23.28 -4.68
CA ASP A 473 -2.09 -22.01 -4.05
C ASP A 473 -3.14 -21.59 -3.00
N GLY A 474 -4.36 -22.13 -3.09
CA GLY A 474 -5.45 -21.91 -2.14
C GLY A 474 -6.20 -20.58 -2.31
N ASN A 475 -5.94 -19.86 -3.40
CA ASN A 475 -6.45 -18.51 -3.68
C ASN A 475 -7.14 -18.37 -5.06
N LYS A 476 -7.53 -19.49 -5.67
CA LYS A 476 -8.20 -19.53 -6.97
C LYS A 476 -9.71 -19.73 -6.81
N LEU A 477 -10.42 -19.52 -7.91
CA LEU A 477 -11.88 -19.63 -7.99
C LEU A 477 -12.39 -20.99 -7.48
N SER A 478 -13.47 -20.96 -6.70
CA SER A 478 -14.17 -22.12 -6.11
C SER A 478 -13.42 -22.95 -5.08
N VAL A 479 -12.15 -22.66 -4.79
CA VAL A 479 -11.42 -23.32 -3.70
C VAL A 479 -12.07 -23.03 -2.34
N ARG A 480 -12.61 -21.81 -2.19
CA ARG A 480 -13.32 -21.32 -1.01
C ARG A 480 -14.78 -21.08 -1.36
N GLN A 481 -15.67 -21.44 -0.45
CA GLN A 481 -17.12 -21.30 -0.58
C GLN A 481 -17.64 -20.37 0.51
N PHE A 482 -18.69 -19.60 0.23
CA PHE A 482 -19.17 -18.57 1.14
C PHE A 482 -20.64 -18.77 1.49
N LEU A 483 -20.94 -18.68 2.79
CA LEU A 483 -22.29 -18.64 3.32
C LEU A 483 -22.52 -17.30 4.03
N ARG A 484 -23.70 -16.71 3.86
CA ARG A 484 -24.15 -15.53 4.58
C ARG A 484 -25.02 -15.94 5.77
N LEU A 485 -24.76 -15.37 6.93
CA LEU A 485 -25.49 -15.60 8.17
C LEU A 485 -25.99 -14.27 8.74
N GLU A 486 -27.30 -14.19 8.99
CA GLU A 486 -27.93 -13.07 9.66
C GLU A 486 -28.18 -13.39 11.14
N VAL A 487 -27.61 -12.60 12.03
CA VAL A 487 -27.82 -12.69 13.48
C VAL A 487 -28.72 -11.54 13.93
N ALA A 488 -29.94 -11.86 14.36
CA ALA A 488 -30.92 -10.83 14.76
C ALA A 488 -30.74 -10.33 16.20
N GLU A 489 -30.24 -11.18 17.10
CA GLU A 489 -30.04 -10.88 18.51
C GLU A 489 -28.80 -11.59 19.04
N GLN A 490 -28.18 -11.02 20.09
CA GLN A 490 -27.01 -11.61 20.72
C GLN A 490 -27.36 -12.98 21.32
N ARG A 491 -26.71 -14.04 20.84
CA ARG A 491 -26.90 -15.40 21.38
C ARG A 491 -25.70 -16.29 21.10
N SER A 492 -25.63 -17.39 21.83
CA SER A 492 -24.69 -18.47 21.56
C SER A 492 -25.18 -19.33 20.41
N PHE A 493 -24.25 -19.70 19.52
CA PHE A 493 -24.45 -20.54 18.35
C PHE A 493 -23.47 -21.69 18.34
N SER A 494 -23.95 -22.84 17.88
CA SER A 494 -23.11 -23.98 17.51
C SER A 494 -23.04 -24.06 16.00
N LEU A 495 -21.84 -23.87 15.43
CA LEU A 495 -21.54 -24.03 14.02
C LEU A 495 -20.83 -25.36 13.80
N LEU A 496 -21.29 -26.12 12.81
CA LEU A 496 -20.74 -27.43 12.46
C LEU A 496 -20.58 -27.54 10.94
N VAL A 497 -19.37 -27.89 10.51
CA VAL A 497 -19.04 -28.26 9.12
C VAL A 497 -18.60 -29.72 9.12
N GLU A 498 -19.31 -30.56 8.38
CA GLU A 498 -19.04 -32.00 8.27
C GLU A 498 -18.74 -32.37 6.82
N GLY A 499 -17.76 -33.24 6.61
CA GLY A 499 -17.47 -33.82 5.31
C GLY A 499 -17.31 -35.33 5.40
N ASP A 500 -17.16 -35.97 4.24
CA ASP A 500 -16.88 -37.40 4.16
C ASP A 500 -15.43 -37.72 4.63
N GLU A 501 -15.02 -38.98 4.50
CA GLU A 501 -13.67 -39.40 4.95
C GLU A 501 -12.52 -38.66 4.24
N ALA A 502 -12.75 -38.16 3.03
CA ALA A 502 -11.75 -37.45 2.24
C ALA A 502 -11.67 -35.96 2.62
N ALA A 503 -12.68 -35.39 3.26
CA ALA A 503 -12.69 -33.99 3.66
C ALA A 503 -11.73 -33.70 4.82
N LYS A 504 -11.24 -32.46 4.87
CA LYS A 504 -10.62 -31.82 6.03
C LYS A 504 -11.24 -30.44 6.21
N PRO A 505 -12.45 -30.34 6.77
CA PRO A 505 -13.15 -29.07 6.89
C PRO A 505 -12.32 -28.01 7.58
N LYS A 506 -12.32 -26.81 7.00
CA LYS A 506 -11.74 -25.62 7.61
C LYS A 506 -12.65 -24.45 7.29
N PHE A 507 -12.92 -23.61 8.28
CA PHE A 507 -13.72 -22.42 8.05
C PHE A 507 -13.25 -21.22 8.86
N TYR A 508 -13.64 -20.05 8.38
CA TYR A 508 -13.48 -18.76 9.04
C TYR A 508 -14.84 -18.09 9.13
N LEU A 509 -15.18 -17.56 10.30
CA LEU A 509 -16.32 -16.68 10.49
C LEU A 509 -15.81 -15.24 10.38
N LEU A 510 -16.34 -14.51 9.39
CA LEU A 510 -15.96 -13.15 9.05
C LEU A 510 -17.09 -12.19 9.45
N GLU A 511 -16.71 -11.03 9.97
CA GLU A 511 -17.61 -9.89 10.21
C GLU A 511 -16.95 -8.65 9.60
N ASN A 512 -17.65 -7.96 8.69
CA ASN A 512 -17.10 -6.84 7.93
C ASN A 512 -15.72 -7.16 7.30
N GLY A 513 -15.54 -8.38 6.80
CA GLY A 513 -14.29 -8.86 6.18
C GLY A 513 -13.19 -9.30 7.16
N GLN A 514 -13.31 -8.96 8.44
CA GLN A 514 -12.36 -9.34 9.48
C GLN A 514 -12.63 -10.75 10.00
N ARG A 515 -11.59 -11.56 10.19
CA ARG A 515 -11.70 -12.90 10.79
C ARG A 515 -12.01 -12.79 12.28
N HIS A 516 -13.23 -13.13 12.68
CA HIS A 516 -13.66 -13.14 14.08
C HIS A 516 -13.34 -14.48 14.76
N HIS A 517 -13.60 -15.58 14.07
CA HIS A 517 -13.30 -16.94 14.54
C HIS A 517 -12.80 -17.83 13.40
N TYR A 518 -12.16 -18.94 13.76
CA TYR A 518 -11.83 -20.00 12.82
C TYR A 518 -11.92 -21.36 13.49
N SER A 519 -12.18 -22.39 12.68
CA SER A 519 -12.09 -23.79 13.11
C SER A 519 -11.45 -24.65 12.03
N VAL A 520 -10.87 -25.76 12.46
CA VAL A 520 -10.20 -26.75 11.62
C VAL A 520 -10.72 -28.14 11.96
N ALA A 521 -10.51 -29.08 11.05
CA ALA A 521 -10.92 -30.45 11.22
C ALA A 521 -10.47 -31.04 12.57
N SER A 522 -11.37 -31.77 13.24
CA SER A 522 -11.15 -32.57 14.43
C SER A 522 -10.10 -33.65 14.21
N GLU A 523 -9.66 -34.33 15.27
CA GLU A 523 -8.64 -35.39 15.17
C GLU A 523 -9.07 -36.57 14.26
N ASP A 524 -10.38 -36.87 14.19
CA ASP A 524 -10.93 -37.85 13.24
C ASP A 524 -10.95 -37.33 11.79
N GLY A 525 -10.68 -36.03 11.62
CA GLY A 525 -10.53 -35.33 10.37
C GLY A 525 -11.82 -35.07 9.60
N ARG A 526 -13.01 -35.25 10.19
CA ARG A 526 -14.29 -35.23 9.46
C ARG A 526 -15.19 -34.04 9.74
N SER A 527 -14.95 -33.33 10.85
CA SER A 527 -15.79 -32.21 11.26
C SER A 527 -14.94 -31.02 11.73
N ALA A 528 -15.41 -29.80 11.50
CA ALA A 528 -14.91 -28.62 12.18
C ALA A 528 -16.10 -27.98 12.90
N SER A 529 -15.92 -27.55 14.15
CA SER A 529 -16.99 -26.95 14.95
C SER A 529 -16.54 -25.70 15.68
N LEU A 530 -17.50 -24.82 15.98
CA LEU A 530 -17.28 -23.58 16.73
C LEU A 530 -18.50 -23.31 17.61
N GLU A 531 -18.26 -23.11 18.89
CA GLU A 531 -19.22 -22.51 19.82
C GLU A 531 -18.84 -21.04 20.00
N ALA A 532 -19.73 -20.13 19.61
CA ALA A 532 -19.47 -18.69 19.72
C ALA A 532 -20.74 -17.94 20.14
N THR A 533 -20.57 -16.87 20.92
CA THR A 533 -21.63 -15.89 21.14
C THR A 533 -21.41 -14.77 20.12
N LEU A 534 -22.39 -14.56 19.25
CA LEU A 534 -22.34 -13.55 18.20
C LEU A 534 -23.27 -12.39 18.56
N GLU A 535 -22.88 -11.18 18.21
CA GLU A 535 -23.71 -9.98 18.32
C GLU A 535 -24.67 -9.89 17.12
N PRO A 536 -25.70 -9.02 17.17
CA PRO A 536 -26.53 -8.77 16.01
C PRO A 536 -25.72 -8.21 14.84
N GLY A 537 -25.90 -8.78 13.64
CA GLY A 537 -25.19 -8.35 12.45
C GLY A 537 -25.15 -9.42 11.35
N THR A 538 -24.53 -9.05 10.22
CA THR A 538 -24.29 -9.92 9.08
C THR A 538 -22.90 -10.53 9.15
N TYR A 539 -22.83 -11.85 9.08
CA TYR A 539 -21.59 -12.63 9.09
C TYR A 539 -21.42 -13.40 7.79
N VAL A 540 -20.17 -13.65 7.40
CA VAL A 540 -19.82 -14.54 6.29
C VAL A 540 -19.03 -15.73 6.82
N LEU A 541 -19.50 -16.94 6.54
CA LEU A 541 -18.74 -18.17 6.79
C LEU A 541 -18.01 -18.54 5.50
N GLU A 542 -16.69 -18.42 5.51
CA GLU A 542 -15.80 -18.91 4.46
C GLU A 542 -15.41 -20.35 4.77
N VAL A 543 -15.75 -21.30 3.89
CA VAL A 543 -15.53 -22.74 4.08
C VAL A 543 -14.64 -23.31 2.97
N THR A 544 -13.69 -24.17 3.34
CA THR A 544 -12.74 -24.80 2.42
C THR A 544 -12.28 -26.16 2.95
N ASP A 545 -11.65 -26.97 2.09
CA ASP A 545 -10.83 -28.10 2.51
C ASP A 545 -9.41 -27.63 2.89
N GLY A 546 -8.95 -28.05 4.07
CA GLY A 546 -7.68 -27.64 4.65
C GLY A 546 -6.44 -28.21 3.95
N ASP A 547 -6.55 -29.35 3.28
CA ASP A 547 -5.45 -29.95 2.49
C ASP A 547 -5.41 -29.31 1.09
N MET A 548 -6.58 -28.96 0.54
CA MET A 548 -6.68 -28.28 -0.75
C MET A 548 -5.94 -26.95 -0.76
N ILE A 549 -6.12 -26.11 0.26
CA ILE A 549 -5.44 -24.81 0.37
C ILE A 549 -3.94 -24.90 0.71
N LYS A 550 -3.41 -26.12 0.87
CA LYS A 550 -1.96 -26.38 1.03
C LYS A 550 -1.36 -27.07 -0.20
N GLY A 551 -2.17 -27.30 -1.24
CA GLY A 551 -1.79 -28.11 -2.39
C GLY A 551 -1.55 -29.59 -2.08
N GLU A 552 -2.03 -30.07 -0.94
CA GLU A 552 -1.92 -31.49 -0.54
C GLU A 552 -3.06 -32.34 -1.16
N LYS A 553 -4.09 -31.68 -1.70
CA LYS A 553 -5.29 -32.33 -2.26
C LYS A 553 -5.86 -31.53 -3.43
N THR A 554 -6.36 -32.23 -4.44
CA THR A 554 -7.07 -31.64 -5.59
C THR A 554 -8.40 -32.34 -5.83
N GLY A 555 -9.23 -31.74 -6.68
CA GLY A 555 -10.55 -32.25 -7.05
C GLY A 555 -11.67 -31.47 -6.38
N ARG A 556 -12.79 -32.15 -6.15
CA ARG A 556 -14.03 -31.58 -5.63
C ARG A 556 -14.42 -32.27 -4.33
N ILE A 557 -14.44 -31.52 -3.23
CA ILE A 557 -14.70 -32.03 -1.87
C ILE A 557 -15.91 -31.31 -1.29
N CYS A 558 -16.97 -32.08 -1.01
CA CYS A 558 -18.22 -31.53 -0.51
C CYS A 558 -18.33 -31.66 1.01
N MET A 559 -18.93 -30.64 1.63
CA MET A 559 -19.16 -30.53 3.06
C MET A 559 -20.58 -30.02 3.30
N GLU A 560 -21.17 -30.40 4.42
CA GLU A 560 -22.44 -29.90 4.93
C GLU A 560 -22.19 -28.94 6.08
N VAL A 561 -22.88 -27.80 6.08
CA VAL A 561 -22.78 -26.76 7.10
C VAL A 561 -24.11 -26.62 7.81
N SER A 562 -24.09 -26.60 9.14
CA SER A 562 -25.26 -26.34 9.97
C SER A 562 -24.95 -25.37 11.11
N ILE A 563 -26.00 -24.70 11.59
CA ILE A 563 -25.96 -23.77 12.72
C ILE A 563 -27.21 -23.93 13.59
N SER A 564 -27.06 -23.91 14.92
CA SER A 564 -28.16 -24.00 15.89
C SER A 564 -28.07 -22.99 17.03
#